data_AF-A0A7M3MX07-F1
#
_entry.id   AF-A0A7M3MX07-F1
#
_cell.length_a   1.000
_cell.length_b   1.000
_cell.length_c   1.000
_cell.angle_alpha   90.00
_cell.angle_beta   90.00
_cell.angle_gamma   90.00
#
_symmetry.space_group_name_H-M   'P 1'
#
loop_
_entity.id
_entity.type
_entity.pdbx_description
1 polymer ?
#
loop_
_entity_poly.entity_id
_entity_poly.type
_entity_poly.pdbx_seq_one_letter_code
_entity_poly.pdbx_strand_id
1 'polypeptide(L)'
;MLQKFFLLTLLLSFLACANQKSQNYPEDVKLYHQLINKASSHIVCYEFQMAMQKYKEAFQYMREPFAIDIYNKMHVAIFIEDYDTMLECAKRLVSEKGMTLAPFEEATGYRDLRMQESYWEQFREWYPEGRESFLTTSNQEDIQFFRQMLEDDQKFRRHPERYTTFLKQNDSIDQVNAKLLRDYIQTNGYPTENRIGVFETSFRAGGVGKRVFRDFLNVVFRHYFGNFRKFDFDLSDILLEAVHHGHLHPELYKQYMMQIMQIKPENENLIPGRAHEASVVHLINGKPYITTIDEELIGLSDSLRAELYLSDSRTLFSKAAFTALNQDLPFNLFYANSVSIFEIPDPEQKEFNNKVLRLKLLENGEEYYDCD
;
A
#
# COMPACT_ATOMS: atom_id res chain seq x y z
N MET A 1 58.61 -3.42 1.55
CA MET A 1 57.43 -2.60 1.25
C MET A 1 56.25 -3.43 0.74
N LEU A 2 56.42 -4.30 -0.27
CA LEU A 2 55.35 -5.15 -0.81
C LEU A 2 54.56 -5.95 0.23
N GLN A 3 55.24 -6.59 1.19
CA GLN A 3 54.60 -7.43 2.21
C GLN A 3 53.66 -6.64 3.14
N LYS A 4 54.00 -5.37 3.45
CA LYS A 4 53.13 -4.48 4.25
C LYS A 4 51.92 -4.02 3.45
N PHE A 5 52.08 -3.79 2.15
CA PHE A 5 50.99 -3.43 1.25
C PHE A 5 49.99 -4.59 1.08
N PHE A 6 50.50 -5.81 0.90
CA PHE A 6 49.67 -7.01 0.77
C PHE A 6 48.85 -7.28 2.04
N LEU A 7 49.46 -7.15 3.22
CA LEU A 7 48.77 -7.28 4.51
C LEU A 7 47.70 -6.20 4.70
N LEU A 8 47.95 -4.96 4.28
CA LEU A 8 46.98 -3.88 4.38
C LEU A 8 45.77 -4.12 3.48
N THR A 9 45.99 -4.57 2.23
CA THR A 9 44.90 -4.93 1.30
C THR A 9 44.08 -6.12 1.80
N LEU A 10 44.72 -7.10 2.44
CA LEU A 10 44.03 -8.26 3.02
C LEU A 10 43.21 -7.86 4.26
N LEU A 11 43.71 -6.91 5.07
CA LEU A 11 42.98 -6.39 6.22
C LEU A 11 41.75 -5.59 5.79
N LEU A 12 41.88 -4.79 4.72
CA LEU A 12 40.79 -4.01 4.16
C LEU A 12 39.71 -4.88 3.51
N SER A 13 40.06 -6.00 2.87
CA SER A 13 39.07 -6.94 2.33
C SER A 13 38.34 -7.72 3.44
N PHE A 14 39.01 -8.07 4.53
CA PHE A 14 38.36 -8.69 5.69
C PHE A 14 37.40 -7.73 6.42
N LEU A 15 37.76 -6.44 6.54
CA LEU A 15 36.88 -5.42 7.11
C LEU A 15 35.67 -5.11 6.20
N ALA A 16 35.84 -5.20 4.87
CA ALA A 16 34.74 -5.05 3.92
C ALA A 16 33.72 -6.21 4.00
N CYS A 17 34.18 -7.45 4.20
CA CYS A 17 33.29 -8.60 4.36
C CYS A 17 32.62 -8.66 5.74
N ALA A 18 33.27 -8.18 6.80
CA ALA A 18 32.71 -8.23 8.16
C ALA A 18 31.53 -7.26 8.40
N ASN A 19 31.37 -6.24 7.55
CA ASN A 19 30.26 -5.28 7.64
C ASN A 19 29.04 -5.66 6.80
N GLN A 20 29.07 -6.78 6.09
CA GLN A 20 27.88 -7.29 5.44
C GLN A 20 27.03 -7.99 6.50
N LYS A 21 26.20 -7.21 7.23
CA LYS A 21 25.13 -7.77 8.05
C LYS A 21 24.38 -8.78 7.18
N SER A 22 24.41 -10.06 7.54
CA SER A 22 23.55 -11.05 6.91
C SER A 22 22.12 -10.59 7.16
N GLN A 23 21.42 -10.14 6.12
CA GLN A 23 20.01 -9.78 6.23
C GLN A 23 19.27 -11.03 6.70
N ASN A 24 18.68 -10.95 7.90
CA ASN A 24 17.74 -11.95 8.34
C ASN A 24 16.38 -11.51 7.82
N TYR A 25 16.16 -11.75 6.52
CA TYR A 25 15.06 -11.15 5.74
C TYR A 25 13.71 -11.14 6.49
N PRO A 26 13.23 -12.23 7.12
CA PRO A 26 11.96 -12.20 7.84
C PRO A 26 11.92 -11.24 9.04
N GLU A 27 13.00 -11.18 9.84
CA GLU A 27 13.05 -10.27 11.02
C GLU A 27 13.27 -8.81 10.61
N ASP A 28 14.05 -8.56 9.55
CA ASP A 28 14.27 -7.21 9.03
C ASP A 28 12.95 -6.63 8.44
N VAL A 29 12.21 -7.43 7.68
CA VAL A 29 10.90 -7.05 7.12
C VAL A 29 9.87 -6.78 8.24
N LYS A 30 9.87 -7.60 9.28
CA LYS A 30 9.03 -7.39 10.46
C LYS A 30 9.36 -6.08 11.18
N LEU A 31 10.64 -5.82 11.46
CA LEU A 31 11.10 -4.58 12.10
C LEU A 31 10.75 -3.36 11.24
N TYR A 32 10.94 -3.45 9.93
CA TYR A 32 10.52 -2.43 8.98
C TYR A 32 9.03 -2.09 9.15
N HIS A 33 8.14 -3.08 9.05
CA HIS A 33 6.70 -2.82 9.15
C HIS A 33 6.27 -2.30 10.53
N GLN A 34 6.89 -2.77 11.61
CA GLN A 34 6.64 -2.23 12.95
C GLN A 34 7.01 -0.74 13.05
N LEU A 35 8.15 -0.33 12.47
CA LEU A 35 8.58 1.06 12.43
C LEU A 35 7.69 1.92 11.51
N ILE A 36 7.27 1.40 10.37
CA ILE A 36 6.31 2.06 9.46
C ILE A 36 4.96 2.30 10.16
N ASN A 37 4.47 1.32 10.93
CA ASN A 37 3.24 1.48 11.71
C ASN A 37 3.37 2.57 12.79
N LYS A 38 4.51 2.65 13.47
CA LYS A 38 4.80 3.73 14.43
C LYS A 38 4.88 5.09 13.75
N ALA A 39 5.58 5.18 12.61
CA ALA A 39 5.65 6.42 11.83
C ALA A 39 4.27 6.92 11.43
N SER A 40 3.40 6.02 10.96
CA SER A 40 2.03 6.34 10.59
C SER A 40 1.19 6.81 11.78
N SER A 41 1.43 6.25 12.97
CA SER A 41 0.73 6.67 14.20
C SER A 41 1.16 8.07 14.63
N HIS A 42 2.46 8.38 14.56
CA HIS A 42 2.95 9.75 14.77
C HIS A 42 2.39 10.76 13.76
N ILE A 43 2.21 10.39 12.49
CA ILE A 43 1.53 11.27 11.51
C ILE A 43 0.11 11.61 11.96
N VAL A 44 -0.63 10.60 12.42
CA VAL A 44 -1.99 10.76 12.92
C VAL A 44 -2.04 11.69 14.16
N CYS A 45 -0.99 11.68 14.99
CA CYS A 45 -0.79 12.58 16.12
C CYS A 45 -0.17 13.95 15.75
N TYR A 46 0.07 14.24 14.46
CA TYR A 46 0.81 15.43 13.99
C TYR A 46 2.26 15.55 14.53
N GLU A 47 2.87 14.46 14.97
CA GLU A 47 4.23 14.39 15.49
C GLU A 47 5.24 14.10 14.37
N PHE A 48 5.32 15.02 13.40
CA PHE A 48 6.05 14.78 12.15
C PHE A 48 7.55 14.51 12.33
N GLN A 49 8.21 15.12 13.33
CA GLN A 49 9.62 14.86 13.63
C GLN A 49 9.83 13.40 14.09
N MET A 50 8.93 12.87 14.93
CA MET A 50 8.99 11.48 15.38
C MET A 50 8.67 10.52 14.24
N ALA A 51 7.68 10.85 13.40
CA ALA A 51 7.38 10.09 12.18
C ALA A 51 8.60 10.00 11.26
N MET A 52 9.30 11.11 11.04
CA MET A 52 10.52 11.14 10.22
C MET A 52 11.62 10.25 10.80
N GLN A 53 11.83 10.29 12.12
CA GLN A 53 12.80 9.42 12.78
C GLN A 53 12.46 7.95 12.54
N LYS A 54 11.19 7.56 12.65
CA LYS A 54 10.73 6.19 12.40
C LYS A 54 10.88 5.76 10.94
N TYR A 55 10.64 6.63 9.97
CA TYR A 55 10.96 6.32 8.58
C TYR A 55 12.47 6.15 8.34
N LYS A 56 13.32 7.01 8.93
CA LYS A 56 14.77 6.91 8.82
C LYS A 56 15.28 5.59 9.44
N GLU A 57 14.75 5.18 10.59
CA GLU A 57 15.04 3.88 11.21
C GLU A 57 14.53 2.71 10.33
N ALA A 58 13.29 2.76 9.84
CA ALA A 58 12.69 1.68 9.05
C ALA A 58 13.48 1.38 7.79
N PHE A 59 13.89 2.42 7.05
CA PHE A 59 14.57 2.28 5.76
C PHE A 59 15.99 1.70 5.88
N GLN A 60 16.50 1.48 7.10
CA GLN A 60 17.75 0.74 7.32
C GLN A 60 17.57 -0.78 7.27
N TYR A 61 16.35 -1.27 7.51
CA TYR A 61 16.04 -2.71 7.52
C TYR A 61 15.58 -3.22 6.16
N MET A 62 14.97 -2.35 5.35
CA MET A 62 14.47 -2.71 4.02
C MET A 62 15.17 -1.89 2.95
N ARG A 63 15.99 -2.56 2.12
CA ARG A 63 16.73 -1.93 1.02
C ARG A 63 15.80 -1.31 -0.02
N GLU A 64 14.64 -1.92 -0.24
CA GLU A 64 13.66 -1.53 -1.24
C GLU A 64 12.30 -1.18 -0.58
N PRO A 65 12.20 -0.08 0.20
CA PRO A 65 10.96 0.30 0.87
C PRO A 65 9.80 0.47 -0.11
N PHE A 66 8.56 0.21 0.30
CA PHE A 66 7.40 0.38 -0.58
C PHE A 66 7.19 1.85 -1.00
N ALA A 67 6.66 2.06 -2.21
CA ALA A 67 6.44 3.38 -2.78
C ALA A 67 5.54 4.26 -1.89
N ILE A 68 4.52 3.66 -1.27
CA ILE A 68 3.61 4.34 -0.33
C ILE A 68 4.36 4.92 0.88
N ASP A 69 5.40 4.22 1.36
CA ASP A 69 6.19 4.66 2.52
C ASP A 69 7.21 5.74 2.14
N ILE A 70 7.81 5.64 0.95
CA ILE A 70 8.66 6.72 0.40
C ILE A 70 7.82 7.99 0.21
N TYR A 71 6.60 7.86 -0.30
CA TYR A 71 5.66 8.96 -0.47
C TYR A 71 5.26 9.61 0.86
N ASN A 72 4.86 8.81 1.85
CA ASN A 72 4.51 9.35 3.17
C ASN A 72 5.72 10.03 3.83
N LYS A 73 6.93 9.44 3.75
CA LYS A 73 8.17 10.06 4.24
C LYS A 73 8.45 11.41 3.55
N MET A 74 8.25 11.50 2.23
CA MET A 74 8.39 12.74 1.48
C MET A 74 7.46 13.84 2.03
N HIS A 75 6.21 13.48 2.33
CA HIS A 75 5.25 14.43 2.89
C HIS A 75 5.59 14.81 4.33
N VAL A 76 6.02 13.87 5.17
CA VAL A 76 6.54 14.21 6.50
C VAL A 76 7.71 15.19 6.37
N ALA A 77 8.61 15.01 5.39
CA ALA A 77 9.73 15.92 5.16
C ALA A 77 9.29 17.35 4.84
N ILE A 78 8.22 17.51 4.06
CA ILE A 78 7.59 18.82 3.78
C ILE A 78 7.11 19.48 5.08
N PHE A 79 6.39 18.74 5.94
CA PHE A 79 5.84 19.30 7.19
C PHE A 79 6.91 19.73 8.20
N ILE A 80 8.13 19.18 8.12
CA ILE A 80 9.26 19.57 8.98
C ILE A 80 10.30 20.43 8.24
N GLU A 81 9.98 20.90 7.04
CA GLU A 81 10.84 21.74 6.19
C GLU A 81 12.21 21.09 5.84
N ASP A 82 12.30 19.76 5.84
CA ASP A 82 13.48 18.98 5.41
C ASP A 82 13.40 18.75 3.88
N TYR A 83 13.56 19.84 3.13
CA TYR A 83 13.38 19.84 1.67
C TYR A 83 14.40 19.00 0.90
N ASP A 84 15.58 18.77 1.48
CA ASP A 84 16.57 17.84 0.92
C ASP A 84 16.05 16.40 0.97
N THR A 85 15.49 15.97 2.11
CA THR A 85 14.85 14.65 2.23
C THR A 85 13.60 14.54 1.35
N MET A 86 12.82 15.62 1.22
CA MET A 86 11.69 15.66 0.28
C MET A 86 12.17 15.39 -1.16
N LEU A 87 13.19 16.13 -1.63
CA LEU A 87 13.74 15.96 -2.96
C LEU A 87 14.32 14.55 -3.15
N GLU A 88 15.07 14.03 -2.17
CA GLU A 88 15.58 12.66 -2.18
C GLU A 88 14.44 11.64 -2.39
N CYS A 89 13.36 11.74 -1.62
CA CYS A 89 12.23 10.81 -1.72
C CYS A 89 11.51 10.93 -3.08
N ALA A 90 11.31 12.15 -3.59
CA ALA A 90 10.73 12.36 -4.92
C ALA A 90 11.59 11.71 -6.02
N LYS A 91 12.91 11.86 -5.93
CA LYS A 91 13.86 11.21 -6.85
C LYS A 91 13.75 9.68 -6.77
N ARG A 92 13.72 9.12 -5.56
CA ARG A 92 13.58 7.67 -5.35
C ARG A 92 12.27 7.10 -5.89
N LEU A 93 11.15 7.81 -5.77
CA LEU A 93 9.88 7.41 -6.40
C LEU A 93 10.03 7.25 -7.93
N VAL A 94 10.86 8.05 -8.58
CA VAL A 94 11.12 7.94 -10.03
C VAL A 94 12.12 6.83 -10.32
N SER A 95 13.31 6.86 -9.69
CA SER A 95 14.42 5.97 -10.05
C SER A 95 14.29 4.55 -9.53
N GLU A 96 13.61 4.34 -8.40
CA GLU A 96 13.42 3.02 -7.79
C GLU A 96 12.02 2.47 -8.07
N LYS A 97 11.01 3.33 -8.15
CA LYS A 97 9.59 2.90 -8.28
C LYS A 97 8.98 3.19 -9.64
N GLY A 98 9.75 3.77 -10.55
CA GLY A 98 9.33 3.96 -11.93
C GLY A 98 8.16 4.93 -12.10
N MET A 99 7.95 5.84 -11.15
CA MET A 99 6.89 6.84 -11.22
C MET A 99 7.14 7.80 -12.38
N THR A 100 6.11 8.07 -13.18
CA THR A 100 6.15 9.03 -14.29
C THR A 100 6.12 10.48 -13.79
N LEU A 101 6.41 11.45 -14.66
CA LEU A 101 6.39 12.88 -14.31
C LEU A 101 4.99 13.44 -14.05
N ALA A 102 3.99 13.03 -14.86
CA ALA A 102 2.65 13.62 -14.85
C ALA A 102 2.00 13.74 -13.46
N PRO A 103 2.06 12.74 -12.57
CA PRO A 103 1.51 12.90 -11.23
C PRO A 103 2.22 13.99 -10.41
N PHE A 104 3.54 14.14 -10.52
CA PHE A 104 4.26 15.23 -9.86
C PHE A 104 3.84 16.62 -10.35
N GLU A 105 3.42 16.75 -11.61
CA GLU A 105 2.97 18.01 -12.21
C GLU A 105 1.50 18.33 -11.89
N GLU A 106 0.65 17.31 -11.90
CA GLU A 106 -0.81 17.48 -11.91
C GLU A 106 -1.45 17.24 -10.55
N ALA A 107 -0.81 16.48 -9.65
CA ALA A 107 -1.42 16.14 -8.39
C ALA A 107 -1.46 17.28 -7.39
N THR A 108 -2.57 17.36 -6.66
CA THR A 108 -2.64 18.13 -5.42
C THR A 108 -1.65 17.62 -4.38
N GLY A 109 -1.43 16.30 -4.30
CA GLY A 109 -0.47 15.68 -3.37
C GLY A 109 0.95 16.27 -3.53
N TYR A 110 1.42 16.46 -4.76
CA TYR A 110 2.75 17.01 -5.03
C TYR A 110 2.80 18.55 -5.09
N ARG A 111 1.72 19.25 -4.72
CA ARG A 111 1.67 20.72 -4.81
C ARG A 111 2.78 21.37 -4.00
N ASP A 112 3.02 20.89 -2.78
CA ASP A 112 3.96 21.54 -1.89
C ASP A 112 5.42 21.40 -2.36
N LEU A 113 5.77 20.30 -3.05
CA LEU A 113 7.03 20.16 -3.78
C LEU A 113 7.16 21.24 -4.87
N ARG A 114 6.10 21.46 -5.66
CA ARG A 114 6.10 22.47 -6.73
C ARG A 114 6.15 23.90 -6.21
N MET A 115 5.70 24.14 -4.98
CA MET A 115 5.79 25.46 -4.33
C MET A 115 7.22 25.79 -3.90
N GLN A 116 8.09 24.79 -3.74
CA GLN A 116 9.52 24.98 -3.49
C GLN A 116 10.27 25.10 -4.83
N GLU A 117 10.18 26.27 -5.48
CA GLU A 117 10.63 26.49 -6.87
C GLU A 117 12.05 25.97 -7.15
N SER A 118 13.01 26.21 -6.25
CA SER A 118 14.40 25.75 -6.43
C SER A 118 14.55 24.23 -6.38
N TYR A 119 13.78 23.55 -5.53
CA TYR A 119 13.80 22.09 -5.41
C TYR A 119 12.99 21.44 -6.55
N TRP A 120 11.90 22.07 -6.96
CA TRP A 120 11.11 21.64 -8.10
C TRP A 120 11.90 21.70 -9.41
N GLU A 121 12.65 22.78 -9.65
CA GLU A 121 13.49 22.88 -10.84
C GLU A 121 14.58 21.80 -10.84
N GLN A 122 15.27 21.61 -9.71
CA GLN A 122 16.25 20.54 -9.55
C GLN A 122 15.64 19.15 -9.81
N PHE A 123 14.42 18.90 -9.36
CA PHE A 123 13.72 17.65 -9.62
C PHE A 123 13.41 17.48 -11.11
N ARG A 124 12.85 18.51 -11.77
CA ARG A 124 12.49 18.46 -13.20
C ARG A 124 13.70 18.28 -14.10
N GLU A 125 14.79 19.00 -13.85
CA GLU A 125 16.04 18.87 -14.60
C GLU A 125 16.64 17.46 -14.45
N TRP A 126 16.58 16.90 -13.24
CA TRP A 126 17.08 15.55 -12.95
C TRP A 126 16.15 14.43 -13.45
N TYR A 127 14.84 14.67 -13.57
CA TYR A 127 13.84 13.62 -13.86
C TYR A 127 14.19 12.70 -15.05
N PRO A 128 14.65 13.20 -16.22
CA PRO A 128 15.01 12.34 -17.34
C PRO A 128 16.08 11.30 -16.99
N GLU A 129 17.11 11.69 -16.23
CA GLU A 129 18.18 10.80 -15.75
C GLU A 129 17.62 9.75 -14.78
N GLY A 130 16.82 10.18 -13.80
CA GLY A 130 16.18 9.29 -12.84
C GLY A 130 15.26 8.27 -13.52
N ARG A 131 14.52 8.70 -14.54
CA ARG A 131 13.64 7.83 -15.31
C ARG A 131 14.42 6.80 -16.12
N GLU A 132 15.51 7.22 -16.77
CA GLU A 132 16.40 6.31 -17.50
C GLU A 132 17.05 5.29 -16.55
N SER A 133 17.46 5.71 -15.35
CA SER A 133 17.98 4.80 -14.33
C SER A 133 16.98 3.70 -13.96
N PHE A 134 15.69 4.03 -13.84
CA PHE A 134 14.66 3.01 -13.62
C PHE A 134 14.51 2.10 -14.85
N LEU A 135 14.41 2.67 -16.06
CA LEU A 135 14.18 1.87 -17.28
C LEU A 135 15.33 0.89 -17.58
N THR A 136 16.56 1.26 -17.25
CA THR A 136 17.76 0.42 -17.46
C THR A 136 17.91 -0.69 -16.42
N THR A 137 17.37 -0.52 -15.22
CA THR A 137 17.46 -1.50 -14.12
C THR A 137 16.22 -2.37 -13.96
N SER A 138 15.06 -1.86 -14.39
CA SER A 138 13.80 -2.60 -14.41
C SER A 138 13.74 -3.61 -15.56
N ASN A 139 12.89 -4.62 -15.40
CA ASN A 139 12.71 -5.63 -16.44
C ASN A 139 11.57 -5.19 -17.38
N GLN A 140 11.94 -4.67 -18.56
CA GLN A 140 10.98 -4.17 -19.54
C GLN A 140 10.03 -5.24 -20.08
N GLU A 141 10.49 -6.50 -20.17
CA GLU A 141 9.64 -7.62 -20.60
C GLU A 141 8.53 -7.88 -19.58
N ASP A 142 8.87 -7.85 -18.30
CA ASP A 142 7.90 -8.00 -17.21
C ASP A 142 6.89 -6.86 -17.17
N ILE A 143 7.37 -5.62 -17.30
CA ILE A 143 6.51 -4.43 -17.35
C ILE A 143 5.50 -4.57 -18.50
N GLN A 144 5.97 -4.95 -19.69
CA GLN A 144 5.11 -5.14 -20.85
C GLN A 144 4.13 -6.30 -20.65
N PHE A 145 4.59 -7.41 -20.06
CA PHE A 145 3.75 -8.57 -19.73
C PHE A 145 2.59 -8.19 -18.80
N PHE A 146 2.87 -7.51 -17.69
CA PHE A 146 1.83 -7.13 -16.73
C PHE A 146 0.94 -6.00 -17.25
N ARG A 147 1.47 -5.10 -18.08
CA ARG A 147 0.65 -4.10 -18.76
C ARG A 147 -0.36 -4.76 -19.70
N GLN A 148 0.09 -5.73 -20.52
CA GLN A 148 -0.80 -6.47 -21.41
C GLN A 148 -1.87 -7.24 -20.62
N MET A 149 -1.47 -7.91 -19.53
CA MET A 149 -2.41 -8.62 -18.65
C MET A 149 -3.50 -7.69 -18.08
N LEU A 150 -3.12 -6.48 -17.66
CA LEU A 150 -4.05 -5.46 -17.18
C LEU A 150 -4.95 -4.92 -18.30
N GLU A 151 -4.39 -4.68 -19.49
CA GLU A 151 -5.17 -4.24 -20.66
C GLU A 151 -6.22 -5.28 -21.05
N ASP A 152 -5.86 -6.56 -21.04
CA ASP A 152 -6.76 -7.67 -21.32
C ASP A 152 -7.86 -7.78 -20.26
N ASP A 153 -7.51 -7.68 -18.97
CA ASP A 153 -8.48 -7.63 -17.86
C ASP A 153 -9.48 -6.47 -18.02
N GLN A 154 -9.00 -5.30 -18.42
CA GLN A 154 -9.82 -4.10 -18.50
C GLN A 154 -10.64 -4.00 -19.80
N LYS A 155 -10.28 -4.76 -20.84
CA LYS A 155 -10.90 -4.72 -22.18
C LYS A 155 -12.42 -4.83 -22.16
N PHE A 156 -12.95 -5.81 -21.43
CA PHE A 156 -14.41 -6.04 -21.35
C PHE A 156 -15.05 -5.30 -20.16
N ARG A 157 -14.29 -5.03 -19.09
CA ARG A 157 -14.77 -4.34 -17.89
C ARG A 157 -15.06 -2.86 -18.13
N ARG A 158 -14.34 -2.23 -19.06
CA ARG A 158 -14.53 -0.82 -19.47
C ARG A 158 -15.45 -0.66 -20.67
N HIS A 159 -16.03 -1.75 -21.17
CA HIS A 159 -16.94 -1.67 -22.31
C HIS A 159 -18.18 -0.84 -21.94
N PRO A 160 -18.71 0.03 -22.83
CA PRO A 160 -19.88 0.86 -22.52
C PRO A 160 -21.16 0.08 -22.21
N GLU A 161 -21.27 -1.15 -22.72
CA GLU A 161 -22.39 -2.04 -22.40
C GLU A 161 -22.29 -2.58 -20.96
N ARG A 162 -23.42 -3.01 -20.39
CA ARG A 162 -23.47 -3.47 -19.00
C ARG A 162 -22.46 -4.59 -18.75
N TYR A 163 -21.77 -4.52 -17.61
CA TYR A 163 -20.83 -5.54 -17.13
C TYR A 163 -21.36 -6.98 -17.26
N THR A 164 -22.66 -7.19 -17.00
CA THR A 164 -23.33 -8.49 -17.09
C THR A 164 -23.30 -9.11 -18.49
N THR A 165 -23.18 -8.29 -19.55
CA THR A 165 -23.08 -8.76 -20.95
C THR A 165 -21.80 -9.57 -21.19
N PHE A 166 -20.71 -9.20 -20.54
CA PHE A 166 -19.39 -9.81 -20.75
C PHE A 166 -18.96 -10.72 -19.59
N LEU A 167 -19.90 -11.17 -18.75
CA LEU A 167 -19.56 -11.95 -17.55
C LEU A 167 -18.73 -13.20 -17.88
N LYS A 168 -19.08 -13.93 -18.95
CA LYS A 168 -18.33 -15.13 -19.39
C LYS A 168 -16.91 -14.79 -19.86
N GLN A 169 -16.76 -13.68 -20.58
CA GLN A 169 -15.46 -13.21 -21.07
C GLN A 169 -14.59 -12.75 -19.90
N ASN A 170 -15.15 -12.02 -18.95
CA ASN A 170 -14.45 -11.62 -17.72
C ASN A 170 -13.98 -12.84 -16.93
N ASP A 171 -14.87 -13.83 -16.71
CA ASP A 171 -14.52 -15.08 -16.02
C ASP A 171 -13.40 -15.85 -16.75
N SER A 172 -13.46 -15.91 -18.09
CA SER A 172 -12.42 -16.56 -18.89
C SER A 172 -11.07 -15.84 -18.80
N ILE A 173 -11.07 -14.50 -18.76
CA ILE A 173 -9.83 -13.73 -18.61
C ILE A 173 -9.27 -13.86 -17.21
N ASP A 174 -10.12 -13.85 -16.17
CA ASP A 174 -9.68 -14.04 -14.78
C ASP A 174 -8.97 -15.40 -14.63
N GLN A 175 -9.51 -16.47 -15.26
CA GLN A 175 -8.87 -17.80 -15.32
C GLN A 175 -7.51 -17.78 -16.02
N VAL A 176 -7.41 -17.17 -17.20
CA VAL A 176 -6.16 -17.09 -17.95
C VAL A 176 -5.12 -16.28 -17.19
N ASN A 177 -5.49 -15.09 -16.71
CA ASN A 177 -4.59 -14.19 -16.00
C ASN A 177 -4.08 -14.80 -14.70
N ALA A 178 -4.94 -15.44 -13.91
CA ALA A 178 -4.50 -16.08 -12.67
C ALA A 178 -3.50 -17.21 -12.93
N LYS A 179 -3.72 -18.02 -13.99
CA LYS A 179 -2.79 -19.09 -14.36
C LYS A 179 -1.46 -18.50 -14.84
N LEU A 180 -1.50 -17.50 -15.73
CA LEU A 180 -0.30 -16.81 -16.21
C LEU A 180 0.49 -16.19 -15.05
N LEU A 181 -0.20 -15.58 -14.09
CA LEU A 181 0.41 -14.98 -12.91
C LEU A 181 1.05 -16.03 -11.99
N ARG A 182 0.37 -17.14 -11.73
CA ARG A 182 0.93 -18.27 -10.98
C ARG A 182 2.21 -18.79 -11.65
N ASP A 183 2.12 -19.15 -12.92
CA ASP A 183 3.22 -19.75 -13.68
C ASP A 183 4.41 -18.77 -13.75
N TYR A 184 4.12 -17.47 -13.90
CA TYR A 184 5.12 -16.43 -13.84
C TYR A 184 5.82 -16.36 -12.48
N ILE A 185 5.06 -16.28 -11.37
CA ILE A 185 5.67 -16.13 -10.03
C ILE A 185 6.48 -17.37 -9.66
N GLN A 186 6.01 -18.57 -10.02
CA GLN A 186 6.76 -19.81 -9.81
C GLN A 186 8.08 -19.85 -10.59
N THR A 187 8.12 -19.24 -11.78
CA THR A 187 9.30 -19.26 -12.64
C THR A 187 10.28 -18.13 -12.31
N ASN A 188 9.75 -16.94 -12.02
CA ASN A 188 10.52 -15.69 -11.98
C ASN A 188 10.56 -15.02 -10.59
N GLY A 189 9.85 -15.57 -9.60
CA GLY A 189 9.60 -14.91 -8.32
C GLY A 189 8.52 -13.82 -8.40
N TYR A 190 8.15 -13.27 -7.23
CA TYR A 190 7.17 -12.19 -7.16
C TYR A 190 7.72 -10.90 -7.79
N PRO A 191 6.98 -10.23 -8.70
CA PRO A 191 7.47 -9.02 -9.35
C PRO A 191 7.30 -7.80 -8.44
N THR A 192 8.38 -7.37 -7.82
CA THR A 192 8.39 -6.24 -6.88
C THR A 192 8.13 -4.90 -7.55
N GLU A 193 7.73 -3.89 -6.77
CA GLU A 193 7.62 -2.50 -7.26
C GLU A 193 8.92 -1.97 -7.87
N ASN A 194 10.08 -2.45 -7.43
CA ASN A 194 11.37 -2.05 -7.99
C ASN A 194 11.62 -2.67 -9.37
N ARG A 195 11.04 -3.83 -9.63
CA ARG A 195 11.20 -4.57 -10.88
C ARG A 195 10.22 -4.11 -11.96
N ILE A 196 8.97 -3.85 -11.58
CA ILE A 196 7.89 -3.53 -12.53
C ILE A 196 7.35 -2.09 -12.40
N GLY A 197 7.78 -1.36 -11.38
CA GLY A 197 7.31 -0.01 -11.09
C GLY A 197 5.93 0.02 -10.44
N VAL A 198 5.51 1.23 -10.08
CA VAL A 198 4.16 1.55 -9.62
C VAL A 198 3.52 2.58 -10.54
N PHE A 199 2.19 2.61 -10.56
CA PHE A 199 1.46 3.71 -11.16
C PHE A 199 0.53 4.35 -10.14
N GLU A 200 0.51 5.67 -10.13
CA GLU A 200 -0.43 6.41 -9.30
C GLU A 200 -1.78 6.49 -10.01
N THR A 201 -2.83 6.04 -9.34
CA THR A 201 -4.20 6.21 -9.83
C THR A 201 -4.96 7.12 -8.90
N SER A 202 -5.80 8.00 -9.46
CA SER A 202 -6.86 8.62 -8.67
C SER A 202 -7.97 7.60 -8.46
N PHE A 203 -8.24 7.27 -7.21
CA PHE A 203 -9.34 6.41 -6.80
C PHE A 203 -10.32 7.24 -5.97
N ARG A 204 -11.55 7.39 -6.47
CA ARG A 204 -12.66 7.98 -5.71
C ARG A 204 -13.43 6.84 -5.03
N ALA A 205 -13.11 6.54 -3.77
CA ALA A 205 -14.02 5.77 -2.92
C ALA A 205 -14.92 6.72 -2.15
N GLY A 206 -16.25 6.54 -2.27
CA GLY A 206 -17.23 7.25 -1.45
C GLY A 206 -17.21 8.78 -1.57
N GLY A 207 -16.78 9.34 -2.71
CA GLY A 207 -16.73 10.79 -2.93
C GLY A 207 -15.40 11.44 -2.53
N VAL A 208 -14.55 10.76 -1.76
CA VAL A 208 -13.22 11.26 -1.38
C VAL A 208 -12.20 10.79 -2.41
N GLY A 209 -11.73 11.72 -3.25
CA GLY A 209 -10.69 11.43 -4.23
C GLY A 209 -9.34 11.21 -3.57
N LYS A 210 -8.92 9.96 -3.43
CA LYS A 210 -7.60 9.62 -2.90
C LYS A 210 -6.71 9.07 -3.99
N ARG A 211 -5.42 9.39 -3.91
CA ARG A 211 -4.43 8.80 -4.80
C ARG A 211 -3.95 7.50 -4.17
N VAL A 212 -3.91 6.45 -4.97
CA VAL A 212 -3.49 5.12 -4.50
C VAL A 212 -2.37 4.67 -5.41
N PHE A 213 -1.21 4.39 -4.80
CA PHE A 213 -0.17 3.62 -5.44
C PHE A 213 -0.73 2.23 -5.71
N ARG A 214 -0.80 1.88 -6.99
CA ARG A 214 -1.18 0.54 -7.42
C ARG A 214 0.01 -0.09 -8.12
N ASP A 215 0.26 -1.34 -7.78
CA ASP A 215 1.00 -2.23 -8.67
C ASP A 215 0.04 -2.76 -9.76
N PHE A 216 0.62 -3.34 -10.82
CA PHE A 216 -0.15 -3.93 -11.92
C PHE A 216 -0.96 -5.15 -11.48
N LEU A 217 -0.56 -5.78 -10.38
CA LEU A 217 -1.09 -7.06 -9.95
C LEU A 217 -2.33 -6.95 -9.08
N ASN A 218 -2.51 -5.85 -8.36
CA ASN A 218 -3.59 -5.67 -7.38
C ASN A 218 -4.96 -5.89 -8.02
N VAL A 219 -5.16 -5.38 -9.24
CA VAL A 219 -6.43 -5.58 -9.97
C VAL A 219 -6.63 -7.05 -10.31
N VAL A 220 -5.60 -7.73 -10.81
CA VAL A 220 -5.66 -9.14 -11.21
C VAL A 220 -5.90 -10.04 -9.99
N PHE A 221 -5.14 -9.83 -8.90
CA PHE A 221 -5.32 -10.57 -7.66
C PHE A 221 -6.70 -10.35 -7.06
N ARG A 222 -7.21 -9.12 -7.05
CA ARG A 222 -8.56 -8.83 -6.57
C ARG A 222 -9.61 -9.66 -7.31
N HIS A 223 -9.50 -9.80 -8.63
CA HIS A 223 -10.43 -10.61 -9.41
C HIS A 223 -10.24 -12.11 -9.17
N TYR A 224 -8.99 -12.57 -9.05
CA TYR A 224 -8.68 -13.94 -8.67
C TYR A 224 -9.29 -14.32 -7.31
N PHE A 225 -8.98 -13.58 -6.25
CA PHE A 225 -9.45 -13.89 -4.89
C PHE A 225 -10.97 -13.70 -4.72
N GLY A 226 -11.57 -12.73 -5.43
CA GLY A 226 -13.02 -12.58 -5.48
C GLY A 226 -13.74 -13.77 -6.14
N ASN A 227 -13.02 -14.55 -6.96
CA ASN A 227 -13.53 -15.72 -7.65
C ASN A 227 -12.81 -17.02 -7.22
N PHE A 228 -12.15 -17.05 -6.06
CA PHE A 228 -11.18 -18.09 -5.68
C PHE A 228 -11.70 -19.54 -5.86
N ARG A 229 -12.98 -19.81 -5.56
CA ARG A 229 -13.63 -21.13 -5.77
C ARG A 229 -13.63 -21.62 -7.22
N LYS A 230 -13.36 -20.76 -8.20
CA LYS A 230 -13.33 -21.11 -9.64
C LYS A 230 -11.97 -21.61 -10.12
N PHE A 231 -10.96 -21.62 -9.26
CA PHE A 231 -9.59 -22.00 -9.61
C PHE A 231 -9.19 -23.31 -8.93
N ASP A 232 -8.34 -24.09 -9.58
CA ASP A 232 -7.82 -25.38 -9.10
C ASP A 232 -6.46 -25.25 -8.39
N PHE A 233 -6.04 -24.03 -8.08
CA PHE A 233 -4.79 -23.71 -7.40
C PHE A 233 -4.98 -22.58 -6.39
N ASP A 234 -4.07 -22.51 -5.42
CA ASP A 234 -4.02 -21.50 -4.37
C ASP A 234 -2.70 -20.69 -4.47
N LEU A 235 -2.82 -19.37 -4.46
CA LEU A 235 -1.68 -18.45 -4.45
C LEU A 235 -1.26 -18.01 -3.04
N SER A 236 -2.00 -18.42 -2.00
CA SER A 236 -1.82 -17.92 -0.62
C SER A 236 -0.40 -18.09 -0.10
N ASP A 237 0.20 -19.28 -0.23
CA ASP A 237 1.55 -19.55 0.28
C ASP A 237 2.62 -18.74 -0.47
N ILE A 238 2.49 -18.65 -1.79
CA ILE A 238 3.41 -17.90 -2.65
C ILE A 238 3.36 -16.40 -2.30
N LEU A 239 2.17 -15.86 -2.03
CA LEU A 239 2.01 -14.45 -1.65
C LEU A 239 2.46 -14.19 -0.20
N LEU A 240 2.24 -15.12 0.71
CA LEU A 240 2.76 -15.02 2.07
C LEU A 240 4.29 -15.02 2.08
N GLU A 241 4.90 -15.88 1.28
CA GLU A 241 6.35 -15.88 1.07
C GLU A 241 6.82 -14.53 0.51
N ALA A 242 6.09 -13.96 -0.46
CA ALA A 242 6.40 -12.63 -0.98
C ALA A 242 6.30 -11.53 0.10
N VAL A 243 5.35 -11.62 1.05
CA VAL A 243 5.27 -10.70 2.20
C VAL A 243 6.49 -10.87 3.11
N HIS A 244 6.86 -12.10 3.47
CA HIS A 244 8.00 -12.35 4.36
C HIS A 244 9.35 -11.93 3.78
N HIS A 245 9.46 -11.85 2.46
CA HIS A 245 10.63 -11.32 1.76
C HIS A 245 10.55 -9.82 1.46
N GLY A 246 9.45 -9.13 1.85
CA GLY A 246 9.25 -7.71 1.57
C GLY A 246 8.96 -7.40 0.09
N HIS A 247 8.56 -8.40 -0.69
CA HIS A 247 8.22 -8.23 -2.10
C HIS A 247 6.77 -7.78 -2.33
N LEU A 248 5.88 -8.09 -1.38
CA LEU A 248 4.46 -7.73 -1.37
C LEU A 248 4.12 -7.01 -0.06
N HIS A 249 3.43 -5.87 -0.15
CA HIS A 249 2.97 -5.17 1.04
C HIS A 249 1.93 -6.02 1.80
N PRO A 250 2.09 -6.27 3.12
CA PRO A 250 1.26 -7.18 3.91
C PRO A 250 -0.24 -6.86 3.87
N GLU A 251 -0.58 -5.57 3.81
CA GLU A 251 -1.99 -5.12 3.72
C GLU A 251 -2.71 -5.65 2.47
N LEU A 252 -2.00 -5.81 1.33
CA LEU A 252 -2.58 -6.38 0.12
C LEU A 252 -2.86 -7.88 0.29
N TYR A 253 -1.90 -8.63 0.83
CA TYR A 253 -2.09 -10.05 1.14
C TYR A 253 -3.24 -10.25 2.13
N LYS A 254 -3.32 -9.43 3.19
CA LYS A 254 -4.42 -9.46 4.17
C LYS A 254 -5.78 -9.32 3.48
N GLN A 255 -5.91 -8.36 2.55
CA GLN A 255 -7.17 -8.15 1.82
C GLN A 255 -7.57 -9.40 1.02
N TYR A 256 -6.61 -10.07 0.39
CA TYR A 256 -6.85 -11.30 -0.35
C TYR A 256 -7.28 -12.46 0.56
N MET A 257 -6.61 -12.65 1.70
CA MET A 257 -6.95 -13.72 2.65
C MET A 257 -8.31 -13.51 3.28
N MET A 258 -8.68 -12.26 3.60
CA MET A 258 -10.02 -11.96 4.07
C MET A 258 -11.09 -12.35 3.03
N GLN A 259 -10.84 -12.14 1.72
CA GLN A 259 -11.77 -12.57 0.68
C GLN A 259 -11.89 -14.10 0.62
N ILE A 260 -10.79 -14.85 0.71
CA ILE A 260 -10.84 -16.32 0.75
C ILE A 260 -11.64 -16.79 1.97
N MET A 261 -11.33 -16.27 3.15
CA MET A 261 -11.98 -16.68 4.40
C MET A 261 -13.49 -16.51 4.32
N GLN A 262 -13.99 -15.42 3.76
CA GLN A 262 -15.44 -15.18 3.55
C GLN A 262 -16.09 -16.21 2.62
N ILE A 263 -15.31 -16.73 1.68
CA ILE A 263 -15.78 -17.68 0.67
C ILE A 263 -15.67 -19.11 1.21
N LYS A 264 -15.18 -19.40 2.43
CA LYS A 264 -15.16 -20.79 2.93
C LYS A 264 -16.54 -21.22 3.45
N PRO A 265 -17.01 -22.46 3.17
CA PRO A 265 -18.33 -22.95 3.61
C PRO A 265 -18.58 -22.83 5.12
N GLU A 266 -17.56 -23.08 5.94
CA GLU A 266 -17.60 -22.93 7.40
C GLU A 266 -17.92 -21.49 7.85
N ASN A 267 -17.70 -20.52 6.96
CA ASN A 267 -17.91 -19.10 7.17
C ASN A 267 -19.16 -18.58 6.44
N GLU A 268 -20.01 -19.44 5.86
CA GLU A 268 -21.23 -19.00 5.14
C GLU A 268 -22.24 -18.26 6.05
N ASN A 269 -22.14 -18.42 7.37
CA ASN A 269 -22.92 -17.66 8.34
C ASN A 269 -22.39 -16.24 8.59
N LEU A 270 -21.15 -15.94 8.19
CA LEU A 270 -20.56 -14.60 8.22
C LEU A 270 -21.07 -13.82 7.00
N ILE A 271 -22.27 -13.25 7.14
CA ILE A 271 -23.01 -12.35 6.22
C ILE A 271 -22.44 -12.28 4.77
N PRO A 272 -22.99 -13.08 3.84
CA PRO A 272 -22.58 -13.06 2.42
C PRO A 272 -22.76 -11.67 1.80
N GLY A 273 -21.70 -11.15 1.17
CA GLY A 273 -21.76 -9.94 0.33
C GLY A 273 -21.50 -8.60 1.02
N ARG A 274 -21.20 -8.55 2.34
CA ARG A 274 -20.84 -7.30 3.05
C ARG A 274 -19.41 -7.23 3.59
N ALA A 275 -18.57 -8.21 3.30
CA ALA A 275 -17.23 -8.25 3.88
C ALA A 275 -16.14 -7.59 2.99
N HIS A 276 -16.56 -6.86 1.94
CA HIS A 276 -15.82 -5.70 1.44
C HIS A 276 -15.78 -4.53 2.46
N GLU A 277 -16.54 -4.64 3.55
CA GLU A 277 -16.81 -3.58 4.51
C GLU A 277 -16.61 -4.01 5.97
N ALA A 278 -15.61 -4.84 6.28
CA ALA A 278 -15.23 -5.09 7.68
C ALA A 278 -14.59 -3.85 8.35
N SER A 279 -14.68 -2.68 7.72
CA SER A 279 -13.95 -1.47 8.07
C SER A 279 -14.55 -0.30 7.32
N VAL A 280 -15.67 0.23 7.81
CA VAL A 280 -16.31 1.39 7.21
C VAL A 280 -16.26 2.56 8.18
N VAL A 281 -15.63 3.65 7.73
CA VAL A 281 -15.68 4.95 8.40
C VAL A 281 -16.74 5.81 7.71
N HIS A 282 -17.76 6.18 8.46
CA HIS A 282 -18.80 7.11 8.03
C HIS A 282 -18.46 8.51 8.55
N LEU A 283 -18.39 9.49 7.67
CA LEU A 283 -18.36 10.90 8.06
C LEU A 283 -19.81 11.41 8.15
N ILE A 284 -20.28 11.66 9.37
CA ILE A 284 -21.60 12.23 9.63
C ILE A 284 -21.40 13.59 10.28
N ASN A 285 -21.80 14.66 9.59
CA ASN A 285 -21.61 16.05 10.03
C ASN A 285 -20.15 16.35 10.41
N GLY A 286 -19.21 15.88 9.60
CA GLY A 286 -17.77 16.09 9.82
C GLY A 286 -17.18 15.29 10.99
N LYS A 287 -17.92 14.34 11.59
CA LYS A 287 -17.41 13.43 12.62
C LYS A 287 -17.28 12.01 12.08
N PRO A 288 -16.19 11.29 12.37
CA PRO A 288 -16.02 9.92 11.90
C PRO A 288 -16.70 8.93 12.86
N TYR A 289 -17.42 7.98 12.29
CA TYR A 289 -18.06 6.87 12.98
C TYR A 289 -17.62 5.57 12.34
N ILE A 290 -17.39 4.54 13.14
CA ILE A 290 -17.09 3.22 12.60
C ILE A 290 -18.37 2.39 12.65
N THR A 291 -18.68 1.70 11.55
CA THR A 291 -19.69 0.63 11.57
C THR A 291 -19.28 -0.40 12.60
N THR A 292 -20.12 -0.70 13.59
CA THR A 292 -19.81 -1.79 14.54
C THR A 292 -19.68 -3.07 13.74
N ILE A 293 -18.46 -3.58 13.68
CA ILE A 293 -18.13 -4.86 13.10
C ILE A 293 -18.33 -5.92 14.19
N ASP A 294 -18.64 -7.14 13.76
CA ASP A 294 -18.64 -8.31 14.63
C ASP A 294 -17.29 -8.43 15.36
N GLU A 295 -17.31 -8.58 16.69
CA GLU A 295 -16.08 -8.70 17.50
C GLU A 295 -15.26 -9.93 17.11
N GLU A 296 -15.92 -11.01 16.64
CA GLU A 296 -15.24 -12.21 16.13
C GLU A 296 -14.47 -11.89 14.84
N LEU A 297 -15.06 -11.11 13.92
CA LEU A 297 -14.40 -10.68 12.69
C LEU A 297 -13.25 -9.71 12.96
N ILE A 298 -13.38 -8.83 13.95
CA ILE A 298 -12.27 -7.97 14.40
C ILE A 298 -11.15 -8.84 14.95
N GLY A 299 -11.45 -9.80 15.82
CA GLY A 299 -10.45 -10.70 16.41
C GLY A 299 -9.72 -11.55 15.36
N LEU A 300 -10.44 -12.06 14.36
CA LEU A 300 -9.83 -12.77 13.23
C LEU A 300 -8.94 -11.84 12.38
N SER A 301 -9.44 -10.64 12.06
CA SER A 301 -8.67 -9.63 11.32
C SER A 301 -7.41 -9.25 12.08
N ASP A 302 -7.48 -9.02 13.40
CA ASP A 302 -6.34 -8.63 14.23
C ASP A 302 -5.33 -9.76 14.39
N SER A 303 -5.78 -11.01 14.46
CA SER A 303 -4.90 -12.18 14.46
C SER A 303 -4.06 -12.24 13.18
N LEU A 304 -4.70 -12.07 12.01
CA LEU A 304 -4.02 -12.03 10.73
C LEU A 304 -3.12 -10.78 10.59
N ARG A 305 -3.56 -9.63 11.10
CA ARG A 305 -2.75 -8.40 11.09
C ARG A 305 -1.49 -8.55 11.94
N ALA A 306 -1.57 -9.21 13.11
CA ALA A 306 -0.42 -9.49 13.96
C ALA A 306 0.59 -10.43 13.28
N GLU A 307 0.10 -11.49 12.60
CA GLU A 307 0.95 -12.40 11.81
C GLU A 307 1.70 -11.67 10.68
N LEU A 308 1.06 -10.66 10.08
CA LEU A 308 1.59 -9.87 8.97
C LEU A 308 2.29 -8.57 9.41
N TYR A 309 2.55 -8.41 10.71
CA TYR A 309 3.23 -7.24 11.28
C TYR A 309 2.53 -5.89 11.01
N LEU A 310 1.21 -5.92 10.79
CA LEU A 310 0.36 -4.76 10.60
C LEU A 310 -0.11 -4.21 11.96
N SER A 311 -0.45 -2.91 12.03
CA SER A 311 -1.13 -2.35 13.21
C SER A 311 -2.49 -3.01 13.40
N ASP A 312 -3.05 -3.06 14.61
CA ASP A 312 -4.41 -3.60 14.81
C ASP A 312 -5.51 -2.82 14.04
N SER A 313 -6.71 -3.38 14.02
CA SER A 313 -7.91 -2.79 13.41
C SER A 313 -8.24 -1.42 13.99
N ARG A 314 -8.06 -1.22 15.30
CA ARG A 314 -8.32 0.07 15.96
C ARG A 314 -7.44 1.18 15.38
N THR A 315 -6.14 0.94 15.30
CA THR A 315 -5.15 1.84 14.72
C THR A 315 -5.41 2.08 13.23
N LEU A 316 -5.81 1.03 12.49
CA LEU A 316 -6.23 1.16 11.09
C LEU A 316 -7.42 2.12 10.96
N PHE A 317 -8.41 2.03 11.86
CA PHE A 317 -9.55 2.95 11.86
C PHE A 317 -9.16 4.38 12.21
N SER A 318 -8.26 4.58 13.17
CA SER A 318 -7.72 5.91 13.50
C SER A 318 -7.05 6.54 12.28
N LYS A 319 -6.22 5.78 11.55
CA LYS A 319 -5.60 6.22 10.28
C LYS A 319 -6.66 6.60 9.25
N ALA A 320 -7.68 5.78 9.07
CA ALA A 320 -8.75 6.04 8.12
C ALA A 320 -9.60 7.26 8.47
N ALA A 321 -9.95 7.43 9.75
CA ALA A 321 -10.64 8.60 10.28
C ALA A 321 -9.80 9.87 10.09
N PHE A 322 -8.51 9.82 10.42
CA PHE A 322 -7.58 10.93 10.18
C PHE A 322 -7.58 11.36 8.71
N THR A 323 -7.42 10.41 7.77
CA THR A 323 -7.42 10.75 6.34
C THR A 323 -8.81 11.17 5.83
N ALA A 324 -9.89 10.80 6.52
CA ALA A 324 -11.25 11.23 6.17
C ALA A 324 -11.49 12.70 6.60
N LEU A 325 -10.99 13.08 7.77
CA LEU A 325 -11.11 14.42 8.34
C LEU A 325 -10.12 15.42 7.74
N ASN A 326 -8.95 14.96 7.29
CA ASN A 326 -7.87 15.80 6.79
C ASN A 326 -7.60 15.54 5.30
N GLN A 327 -8.61 15.79 4.46
CA GLN A 327 -8.52 15.50 3.01
C GLN A 327 -7.51 16.40 2.28
N ASP A 328 -7.11 17.51 2.88
CA ASP A 328 -6.08 18.42 2.41
C ASP A 328 -4.67 17.91 2.70
N LEU A 329 -4.50 16.98 3.65
CA LEU A 329 -3.21 16.38 3.95
C LEU A 329 -2.88 15.24 2.96
N PRO A 330 -1.70 15.24 2.34
CA PRO A 330 -1.33 14.31 1.28
C PRO A 330 -0.76 12.99 1.83
N PHE A 331 -1.41 12.37 2.81
CA PHE A 331 -0.94 11.09 3.39
C PHE A 331 -1.76 9.89 2.92
N ASN A 332 -1.05 8.81 2.58
CA ASN A 332 -1.61 7.51 2.23
C ASN A 332 -1.32 6.50 3.35
N LEU A 333 -2.07 6.59 4.45
CA LEU A 333 -1.80 5.81 5.67
C LEU A 333 -2.37 4.38 5.67
N PHE A 334 -3.14 4.03 4.65
CA PHE A 334 -3.73 2.71 4.46
C PHE A 334 -4.06 2.49 2.98
N TYR A 335 -4.21 1.23 2.57
CA TYR A 335 -4.64 0.89 1.22
C TYR A 335 -6.16 1.09 1.11
N ALA A 336 -6.63 1.75 0.03
CA ALA A 336 -8.04 2.12 -0.12
C ALA A 336 -9.05 0.95 -0.11
N ASN A 337 -8.58 -0.28 -0.31
CA ASN A 337 -9.40 -1.49 -0.22
C ASN A 337 -9.47 -2.06 1.22
N SER A 338 -8.69 -1.53 2.16
CA SER A 338 -8.69 -1.95 3.58
C SER A 338 -9.81 -1.31 4.38
N VAL A 339 -10.14 -0.05 4.08
CA VAL A 339 -11.18 0.72 4.78
C VAL A 339 -11.94 1.55 3.75
N SER A 340 -13.27 1.44 3.75
CA SER A 340 -14.14 2.31 2.96
C SER A 340 -14.51 3.55 3.79
N ILE A 341 -14.48 4.72 3.16
CA ILE A 341 -14.93 5.97 3.76
C ILE A 341 -16.15 6.44 3.00
N PHE A 342 -17.26 6.68 3.70
CA PHE A 342 -18.47 7.26 3.12
C PHE A 342 -18.82 8.57 3.82
N GLU A 343 -19.09 9.61 3.03
CA GLU A 343 -19.70 10.82 3.54
C GLU A 343 -21.22 10.69 3.48
N ILE A 344 -21.89 10.91 4.61
CA ILE A 344 -23.35 10.87 4.72
C ILE A 344 -23.86 12.30 4.87
N PRO A 345 -24.33 12.94 3.78
CA PRO A 345 -24.88 14.28 3.84
C PRO A 345 -26.22 14.25 4.58
N ASP A 346 -26.30 15.02 5.67
CA ASP A 346 -27.52 15.40 6.40
C ASP A 346 -28.49 14.25 6.71
N PRO A 347 -28.31 13.50 7.81
CA PRO A 347 -29.16 12.38 8.10
C PRO A 347 -30.45 12.91 8.72
N GLU A 348 -31.59 12.72 8.07
CA GLU A 348 -32.87 12.68 8.79
C GLU A 348 -32.79 11.52 9.81
N GLN A 349 -32.43 11.89 11.04
CA GLN A 349 -31.42 11.21 11.88
C GLN A 349 -31.91 10.06 12.75
N LYS A 350 -33.12 9.52 12.53
CA LYS A 350 -33.70 8.51 13.44
C LYS A 350 -33.70 7.08 12.90
N GLU A 351 -33.74 6.90 11.59
CA GLU A 351 -33.87 5.54 11.03
C GLU A 351 -32.51 4.89 10.73
N PHE A 352 -31.52 5.69 10.29
CA PHE A 352 -30.14 5.22 10.07
C PHE A 352 -29.47 4.75 11.38
N ASN A 353 -29.67 5.51 12.47
CA ASN A 353 -29.13 5.21 13.80
C ASN A 353 -29.82 4.03 14.51
N ASN A 354 -31.09 3.73 14.20
CA ASN A 354 -31.87 2.70 14.91
C ASN A 354 -32.02 1.36 14.17
N LYS A 355 -31.81 1.30 12.85
CA LYS A 355 -32.06 0.07 12.07
C LYS A 355 -30.85 -0.56 11.38
N VAL A 356 -29.79 0.19 11.06
CA VAL A 356 -28.83 -0.29 10.03
C VAL A 356 -27.39 -0.40 10.51
N LEU A 357 -26.93 0.44 11.44
CA LEU A 357 -25.56 0.40 11.94
C LEU A 357 -25.55 0.77 13.42
N ARG A 358 -25.09 -0.13 14.29
CA ARG A 358 -24.56 0.32 15.58
C ARG A 358 -23.34 1.16 15.20
N LEU A 359 -23.41 2.48 15.32
CA LEU A 359 -22.27 3.34 15.06
C LEU A 359 -21.61 3.65 16.40
N LYS A 360 -20.34 3.31 16.55
CA LYS A 360 -19.54 3.83 17.66
C LYS A 360 -18.94 5.15 17.17
N LEU A 361 -19.34 6.25 17.80
CA LEU A 361 -18.69 7.54 17.61
C LEU A 361 -17.24 7.39 18.07
N LEU A 362 -16.30 7.84 17.25
CA LEU A 362 -14.95 8.10 17.69
C LEU A 362 -15.01 9.42 18.47
N GLU A 363 -15.43 9.36 19.75
CA GLU A 363 -15.54 10.56 20.59
C GLU A 363 -14.14 11.05 20.92
N ASN A 364 -13.80 12.23 20.36
CA ASN A 364 -12.58 13.01 20.58
C ASN A 364 -11.28 12.27 20.21
N GLY A 365 -10.45 12.90 19.37
CA GLY A 365 -9.16 12.33 18.94
C GLY A 365 -8.26 11.85 20.09
N GLU A 366 -8.48 12.30 21.33
CA GLU A 366 -7.71 11.93 22.51
C GLU A 366 -7.90 10.46 22.97
N GLU A 367 -8.98 9.75 22.62
CA GLU A 367 -9.16 8.34 23.05
C GLU A 367 -8.64 7.30 22.05
N TYR A 368 -8.26 7.69 20.83
CA TYR A 368 -7.89 6.73 19.77
C TYR A 368 -6.58 7.04 19.05
N TYR A 369 -6.01 8.21 19.29
CA TYR A 369 -4.61 8.42 19.03
C TYR A 369 -3.89 7.95 20.29
N ASP A 370 -3.42 6.71 20.25
CA ASP A 370 -2.47 6.19 21.24
C ASP A 370 -1.14 6.93 20.97
N CYS A 371 -1.13 8.24 21.26
CA CYS A 371 0.05 9.10 21.21
C CYS A 371 0.81 8.90 22.53
N ASP A 372 1.23 7.64 22.76
CA ASP A 372 2.04 7.22 23.89
C ASP A 372 3.50 7.69 23.77
#